data_AF-X0TVB4-F1
#
_entry.id   AF-X0TVB4-F1
#
_cell.length_a   1.000
_cell.length_b   1.000
_cell.length_c   1.000
_cell.angle_alpha   90.00
_cell.angle_beta   90.00
_cell.angle_gamma   90.00
#
_symmetry.space_group_name_H-M   'P 1'
#
loop_
_entity.id
_entity.type
_entity.pdbx_description
1 polymer ?
#
loop_
_entity_poly.entity_id
_entity_poly.type
_entity_poly.pdbx_seq_one_letter_code
_entity_poly.pdbx_strand_id
1 'polypeptide(L)'
;QPVSRGTLAAIDGLYRELGGQVLGIIPHDLTQDVGGELVEGLMNIVLGIRQQYREVKDWEQADALRRQLTELGVVVEDQPEGATWRVERGGG
;
A
#
# COMPACT_ATOMS: atom_id res chain seq x y z
N GLN A 1 -23.75 -28.50 21.82
CA GLN A 1 -24.17 -27.18 22.37
C GLN A 1 -23.78 -26.11 21.37
N PRO A 2 -24.68 -25.22 20.94
CA PRO A 2 -24.28 -24.10 20.10
C PRO A 2 -23.39 -23.17 20.92
N VAL A 3 -22.19 -22.88 20.40
CA VAL A 3 -21.24 -21.97 21.04
C VAL A 3 -21.90 -20.59 21.11
N SER A 4 -21.95 -19.99 22.30
CA SER A 4 -22.56 -18.67 22.48
C SER A 4 -21.75 -17.61 21.73
N ARG A 5 -22.41 -16.57 21.19
CA ARG A 5 -21.69 -15.44 20.55
C ARG A 5 -20.65 -14.82 21.46
N GLY A 6 -20.92 -14.76 22.77
CA GLY A 6 -19.97 -14.25 23.76
C GLY A 6 -18.71 -15.11 23.86
N THR A 7 -18.86 -16.44 23.76
CA THR A 7 -17.72 -17.37 23.77
C THR A 7 -16.88 -17.22 22.50
N LEU A 8 -17.52 -17.05 21.34
CA LEU A 8 -16.79 -16.82 20.08
C LEU A 8 -16.02 -15.49 20.10
N ALA A 9 -16.62 -14.42 20.63
CA ALA A 9 -15.96 -13.12 20.76
C ALA A 9 -14.76 -13.16 21.72
N ALA A 10 -14.88 -13.89 22.83
CA ALA A 10 -13.77 -14.08 23.77
C ALA A 10 -12.61 -14.86 23.15
N ILE A 11 -12.91 -15.89 22.34
CA ILE A 11 -11.91 -16.68 21.63
C ILE A 11 -11.22 -15.83 20.55
N ASP A 12 -11.96 -15.05 19.76
CA ASP A 12 -11.39 -14.15 18.74
C ASP A 12 -10.45 -13.11 19.37
N GLY A 13 -10.86 -12.49 20.49
CA GLY A 13 -10.02 -11.55 21.23
C GLY A 13 -8.70 -12.18 21.70
N LEU A 14 -8.77 -13.39 22.27
CA LEU A 14 -7.60 -14.12 22.73
C LEU A 14 -6.63 -14.47 21.58
N TYR A 15 -7.17 -14.88 20.42
CA TYR A 15 -6.34 -15.15 19.25
C TYR A 15 -5.66 -13.89 18.71
N ARG A 16 -6.33 -12.74 18.68
CA ARG A 16 -5.73 -11.48 18.23
C ARG A 16 -4.66 -10.96 19.18
N GLU A 17 -4.86 -11.14 20.48
CA GLU A 17 -3.88 -10.75 21.49
C GLU A 17 -2.63 -11.64 21.42
N LEU A 18 -2.80 -12.96 21.53
CA LEU A 18 -1.67 -13.88 21.55
C LEU A 18 -1.02 -14.04 20.16
N GLY A 19 -1.84 -14.15 19.12
CA GLY A 19 -1.38 -14.32 17.75
C GLY A 19 -0.85 -13.03 17.12
N GLY A 20 -1.42 -11.87 17.47
CA GLY A 20 -0.98 -10.57 16.96
C GLY A 20 0.11 -9.94 17.82
N GLN A 21 -0.19 -9.62 19.09
CA GLN A 21 0.71 -8.83 19.94
C GLN A 21 1.92 -9.61 20.46
N VAL A 22 1.75 -10.91 20.76
CA VAL A 22 2.83 -11.71 21.36
C VAL A 22 3.64 -12.46 20.32
N LEU A 23 2.96 -13.13 19.37
CA LEU A 23 3.60 -13.97 18.37
C LEU A 23 3.84 -13.27 17.02
N GLY A 24 3.14 -12.17 16.72
CA GLY A 24 3.28 -11.44 15.45
C GLY A 24 2.84 -12.22 14.20
N ILE A 25 2.08 -13.30 14.37
CA ILE A 25 1.65 -14.21 13.29
C ILE A 25 0.23 -13.91 12.77
N ILE A 26 -0.57 -13.13 13.51
CA ILE A 26 -1.90 -12.69 13.08
C ILE A 26 -1.83 -11.18 12.81
N PRO A 27 -1.78 -10.77 11.54
CA PRO A 27 -1.90 -9.36 11.16
C PRO A 27 -3.20 -8.79 11.73
N HIS A 28 -3.12 -7.63 12.38
CA HIS A 28 -4.29 -7.00 13.00
C HIS A 28 -5.37 -6.61 11.97
N ASP A 29 -5.00 -6.47 10.69
CA ASP A 29 -5.88 -6.26 9.54
C ASP A 29 -5.37 -6.98 8.28
N LEU A 30 -5.81 -8.22 8.04
CA LEU A 30 -5.50 -8.98 6.81
C LEU A 30 -5.93 -8.27 5.52
N THR A 31 -6.87 -7.32 5.60
CA THR A 31 -7.35 -6.54 4.45
C THR A 31 -6.51 -5.29 4.16
N GLN A 32 -5.67 -4.83 5.09
CA GLN A 32 -4.83 -3.65 4.88
C GLN A 32 -3.46 -3.99 4.27
N ASP A 33 -2.86 -5.12 4.64
CA ASP A 33 -1.50 -5.47 4.18
C ASP A 33 -1.46 -5.97 2.72
N VAL A 34 -2.43 -6.77 2.27
CA VAL A 34 -2.47 -7.24 0.86
C VAL A 34 -2.70 -6.07 -0.11
N GLY A 35 -3.53 -5.11 0.30
CA GLY A 35 -3.73 -3.88 -0.46
C GLY A 35 -2.45 -3.06 -0.54
N GLY A 36 -1.70 -2.97 0.57
CA GLY A 36 -0.42 -2.26 0.63
C GLY A 36 0.63 -2.84 -0.31
N GLU A 37 0.90 -4.14 -0.22
CA GLU A 37 1.93 -4.81 -1.05
C GLU A 37 1.56 -4.80 -2.54
N LEU A 38 0.28 -5.01 -2.89
CA LEU A 38 -0.18 -4.91 -4.27
C LEU A 38 -0.02 -3.49 -4.82
N VAL A 39 -0.40 -2.47 -4.03
CA VAL A 39 -0.25 -1.07 -4.43
C VAL A 39 1.22 -0.70 -4.57
N GLU A 40 2.09 -1.17 -3.67
CA GLU A 40 3.53 -0.97 -3.73
C GLU A 40 4.12 -1.61 -5.00
N GLY A 41 3.77 -2.86 -5.29
CA GLY A 41 4.19 -3.55 -6.51
C GLY A 41 3.72 -2.85 -7.79
N LEU A 42 2.46 -2.41 -7.84
CA LEU A 42 1.93 -1.64 -8.96
C LEU A 42 2.65 -0.30 -9.12
N MET A 43 2.91 0.42 -8.02
CA MET A 43 3.64 1.68 -8.06
C MET A 43 5.07 1.49 -8.55
N ASN A 44 5.76 0.44 -8.14
CA ASN A 44 7.10 0.12 -8.64
C ASN A 44 7.12 -0.09 -10.16
N ILE A 45 6.11 -0.77 -10.72
CA ILE A 45 5.96 -0.96 -12.17
C ILE A 45 5.75 0.39 -12.87
N VAL A 46 4.83 1.22 -12.36
CA VAL A 46 4.51 2.52 -12.95
C VAL A 46 5.71 3.48 -12.91
N LEU A 47 6.42 3.53 -11.78
CA LEU A 47 7.64 4.32 -11.65
C LEU A 47 8.76 3.80 -12.56
N GLY A 48 8.86 2.49 -12.73
CA GLY A 48 9.76 1.86 -13.70
C GLY A 48 9.46 2.29 -15.14
N ILE A 49 8.19 2.32 -15.54
CA ILE A 49 7.78 2.82 -16.86
C ILE A 49 8.16 4.29 -17.03
N ARG A 50 7.95 5.13 -16.00
CA ARG A 50 8.39 6.54 -16.04
C ARG A 50 9.89 6.67 -16.26
N GLN A 51 10.67 5.84 -15.57
CA GLN A 51 12.11 5.83 -15.68
C GLN A 51 12.56 5.42 -17.09
N GLN A 52 11.92 4.42 -17.70
CA GLN A 52 12.17 4.03 -19.09
C GLN A 52 11.92 5.20 -20.06
N TYR A 53 10.83 5.96 -19.88
CA TYR A 53 10.57 7.16 -20.70
C TYR A 53 11.69 8.20 -20.55
N ARG A 54 12.21 8.42 -19.33
CA ARG A 54 13.35 9.31 -19.12
C ARG A 54 14.63 8.82 -19.79
N GLU A 55 14.90 7.51 -19.77
CA GLU A 55 16.08 6.92 -20.39
C GLU A 55 16.09 7.08 -21.91
N VAL A 56 14.92 6.92 -22.55
CA VAL A 56 14.75 7.18 -23.99
C VAL A 56 14.55 8.66 -24.32
N LYS A 57 14.64 9.55 -23.32
CA LYS A 57 14.47 11.01 -23.41
C LYS A 57 13.08 11.45 -23.88
N ASP A 58 12.08 10.62 -23.64
CA ASP A 58 10.67 10.95 -23.82
C ASP A 58 10.12 11.65 -22.56
N TRP A 59 10.51 12.92 -22.41
CA TRP A 59 10.12 13.73 -21.26
C TRP A 59 8.61 13.99 -21.22
N GLU A 60 7.97 14.05 -22.38
CA GLU A 60 6.53 14.31 -22.50
C GLU A 60 5.71 13.17 -21.87
N GLN A 61 6.04 11.92 -22.20
CA GLN A 61 5.37 10.76 -21.63
C GLN A 61 5.70 10.58 -20.14
N ALA A 62 6.94 10.83 -19.73
CA ALA A 62 7.32 10.79 -18.31
C ALA A 62 6.51 11.78 -17.47
N ASP A 63 6.34 13.01 -17.97
CA ASP A 63 5.56 14.04 -17.30
C ASP A 63 4.05 13.79 -17.38
N ALA A 64 3.55 13.21 -18.47
CA ALA A 64 2.15 12.80 -18.57
C ALA A 64 1.79 11.76 -17.50
N LEU A 65 2.64 10.76 -17.30
CA LEU A 65 2.46 9.75 -16.26
C LEU A 65 2.49 10.36 -14.86
N ARG A 66 3.41 11.31 -14.60
CA ARG A 66 3.47 12.02 -13.33
C ARG A 66 2.17 12.79 -13.06
N ARG A 67 1.63 13.49 -14.07
CA ARG A 67 0.37 14.24 -13.92
C ARG A 67 -0.81 13.32 -13.61
N GLN A 68 -0.92 12.19 -14.31
CA GLN A 68 -1.98 11.20 -14.04
C GLN A 68 -1.91 10.65 -12.61
N LEU A 69 -0.70 10.40 -12.08
CA LEU A 69 -0.53 10.00 -10.69
C LEU A 69 -0.98 11.11 -9.73
N THR A 70 -0.59 12.37 -10.00
CA THR A 70 -1.03 13.51 -9.19
C THR A 70 -2.56 13.67 -9.20
N GLU A 71 -3.22 13.47 -10.34
CA GLU A 71 -4.68 13.51 -10.47
C GLU A 71 -5.37 12.44 -9.61
N LEU A 72 -4.70 11.31 -9.37
CA LEU A 72 -5.15 10.25 -8.45
C LEU A 72 -4.79 10.53 -6.99
N GLY A 73 -4.18 11.68 -6.68
CA GLY A 73 -3.71 12.03 -5.34
C GLY A 73 -2.38 11.35 -4.96
N VAL A 74 -1.65 10.80 -5.94
CA VAL A 74 -0.33 10.19 -5.72
C VAL A 74 0.75 11.20 -6.11
N VAL A 75 1.49 11.68 -5.12
CA VAL A 75 2.62 12.57 -5.32
C VAL A 75 3.89 11.74 -5.43
N VAL A 76 4.66 11.96 -6.49
CA VAL A 76 5.95 11.32 -6.71
C VAL A 76 7.07 12.33 -6.57
N GLU A 77 8.07 11.96 -5.77
CA GLU A 77 9.30 12.69 -5.53
C GLU A 77 10.49 11.91 -6.13
N ASP A 78 11.33 12.58 -6.91
CA ASP A 78 12.57 11.99 -7.39
C ASP A 78 13.65 12.15 -6.32
N GLN A 79 14.25 11.04 -5.87
CA GLN A 79 15.43 11.07 -5.01
C GLN A 79 16.63 10.43 -5.74
N PRO A 80 17.88 10.76 -5.33
CA PRO A 80 19.08 10.14 -5.90
C PRO A 80 19.10 8.61 -5.79
N GLU A 81 18.38 8.07 -4.80
CA GLU A 81 18.32 6.64 -4.48
C GLU A 81 17.16 5.92 -5.17
N GLY A 82 16.26 6.68 -5.83
CA GLY A 82 15.06 6.16 -6.47
C GLY A 82 13.88 7.12 -6.35
N ALA A 83 12.81 6.88 -7.12
CA ALA A 83 11.58 7.66 -6.97
C ALA A 83 10.79 7.17 -5.75
N THR A 84 10.47 8.09 -4.83
CA THR A 84 9.59 7.82 -3.70
C THR A 84 8.19 8.38 -4.00
N TRP A 85 7.16 7.78 -3.42
CA TRP A 85 5.78 8.20 -3.64
C TRP A 85 4.99 8.23 -2.34
N ARG A 86 3.98 9.10 -2.29
CA ARG A 86 3.06 9.25 -1.17
C ARG A 86 1.65 9.52 -1.70
N VAL A 87 0.65 8.97 -1.03
CA VAL A 87 -0.75 9.35 -1.28
C VAL A 87 -1.07 10.55 -0.42
N GLU A 88 -1.52 11.65 -1.05
CA GLU A 88 -2.18 12.70 -0.32
C GLU A 88 -3.55 12.17 0.13
N ARG A 89 -3.70 11.87 1.42
CA ARG A 89 -5.04 11.67 1.99
C ARG A 89 -5.79 12.99 1.82
N GLY A 90 -6.64 13.06 0.81
CA GLY A 90 -7.72 14.04 0.78
C GLY A 90 -8.50 13.87 2.07
N GLY A 91 -8.41 14.86 2.95
CA GLY A 91 -9.19 14.88 4.20
C GLY A 91 -10.66 14.80 3.86
N GLY A 92 -11.30 13.71 4.30
CA GLY A 92 -12.73 13.52 4.38
C GLY A 92 -13.06 12.97 5.76
#